data_AF-A0A804IG14-F1
#
_entry.id   AF-A0A804IG14-F1
#
_cell.length_a   1.000
_cell.length_b   1.000
_cell.length_c   1.000
_cell.angle_alpha   90.00
_cell.angle_beta   90.00
_cell.angle_gamma   90.00
#
_symmetry.space_group_name_H-M   'P 1'
#
loop_
_entity.id
_entity.type
_entity.pdbx_description
1 polymer ?
#
loop_
_entity_poly.entity_id
_entity_poly.type
_entity_poly.pdbx_seq_one_letter_code
_entity_poly.pdbx_strand_id
1 'polypeptide(L)'
;MGICFSNDPWNRCYFSCEDIDAGVKIFEEYISSRPPTAYLHLTLIEGAMVGYTPRGMQLAQESLEKMNARGFFLNPKMGSDLLLAAAGEKMGGYTTANYVWDLLQSHKITPWLPAVKAFYEGLKEREIPSDNPRLVLVGRT
;
A
#
# COMPACT_ATOMS: atom_id res chain seq x y z
N MET A 1 -12.08 -6.53 24.62
CA MET A 1 -10.71 -6.05 24.85
C MET A 1 -9.76 -7.14 24.38
N GLY A 2 -9.43 -7.14 23.09
CA GLY A 2 -8.61 -8.19 22.47
C GLY A 2 -7.14 -7.93 22.78
N ILE A 3 -6.47 -8.93 23.34
CA ILE A 3 -5.08 -8.85 23.78
C ILE A 3 -4.17 -8.98 22.55
N CYS A 4 -3.48 -7.90 22.21
CA CYS A 4 -2.43 -7.89 21.19
C CYS A 4 -1.19 -8.59 21.73
N PHE A 5 -0.90 -9.79 21.20
CA PHE A 5 0.27 -10.56 21.61
C PHE A 5 1.58 -9.97 21.05
N SER A 6 2.61 -10.09 21.89
CA SER A 6 3.81 -9.25 21.93
C SER A 6 4.89 -9.53 20.88
N ASN A 7 4.57 -10.00 19.67
CA ASN A 7 5.58 -10.33 18.66
C ASN A 7 5.29 -9.86 17.22
N ASP A 8 4.16 -9.18 16.97
CA ASP A 8 3.93 -8.49 15.70
C ASP A 8 4.39 -7.03 15.80
N PRO A 9 4.92 -6.41 14.72
CA PRO A 9 5.21 -4.99 14.73
C PRO A 9 3.92 -4.24 15.05
N TRP A 10 3.93 -3.56 16.20
CA TRP A 10 2.87 -2.85 16.93
C TRP A 10 1.74 -2.22 16.08
N ASN A 11 2.02 -1.83 14.84
CA ASN A 11 1.10 -1.19 13.91
C ASN A 11 -0.08 -2.08 13.47
N ARG A 12 0.08 -3.40 13.26
CA ARG A 12 -1.05 -4.26 12.79
C ARG A 12 -2.25 -4.26 13.75
N CYS A 13 -2.00 -4.10 15.04
CA CYS A 13 -3.04 -4.08 16.06
C CYS A 13 -3.89 -2.81 16.05
N TYR A 14 -3.29 -1.63 15.89
CA TYR A 14 -4.06 -0.37 15.88
C TYR A 14 -4.98 -0.27 14.67
N PHE A 15 -4.50 -0.67 13.49
CA PHE A 15 -5.31 -0.68 12.27
C PHE A 15 -6.42 -1.74 12.29
N SER A 16 -6.28 -2.79 13.11
CA SER A 16 -7.32 -3.80 13.31
C SER A 16 -8.37 -3.40 14.36
N CYS A 17 -8.14 -2.30 15.11
CA CYS A 17 -9.02 -1.83 16.18
C CYS A 17 -9.87 -0.61 15.80
N GLU A 18 -10.00 -0.30 14.50
CA GLU A 18 -10.76 0.83 13.94
C GLU A 18 -10.32 2.24 14.40
N ASP A 19 -9.33 2.37 15.28
CA ASP A 19 -8.75 3.65 15.69
C ASP A 19 -7.48 3.96 14.90
N ILE A 20 -7.68 4.26 13.62
CA ILE A 20 -6.62 4.62 12.67
C ILE A 20 -5.86 5.86 13.14
N ASP A 21 -6.54 6.87 13.68
CA ASP A 21 -5.92 8.13 14.07
C ASP A 21 -5.01 7.95 15.30
N ALA A 22 -5.39 7.11 16.28
CA ALA A 22 -4.48 6.74 17.37
C ALA A 22 -3.23 6.01 16.86
N GLY A 23 -3.41 5.10 15.89
CA GLY A 23 -2.30 4.39 15.25
C GLY A 23 -1.31 5.34 14.54
N VAL A 24 -1.83 6.31 13.78
CA VAL A 24 -1.02 7.35 13.12
C VAL A 24 -0.26 8.18 14.13
N LYS A 25 -0.93 8.64 15.20
CA LYS A 25 -0.29 9.44 16.25
C LYS A 25 0.91 8.71 16.87
N ILE A 26 0.74 7.45 17.25
CA ILE A 26 1.82 6.63 17.84
C ILE A 26 2.97 6.45 16.85
N PHE A 27 2.64 6.20 15.58
CA PHE A 27 3.64 6.10 14.52
C PHE A 27 4.46 7.40 14.39
N GLU A 28 3.79 8.55 14.32
CA GLU A 28 4.42 9.86 14.21
C GLU A 28 5.31 10.17 15.42
N GLU A 29 4.83 9.89 16.64
CA GLU A 29 5.61 10.02 17.87
C GLU A 29 6.86 9.13 17.83
N TYR A 30 6.73 7.87 17.39
CA TYR A 30 7.87 6.95 17.29
C TYR A 30 8.94 7.47 16.32
N ILE A 31 8.55 7.91 15.12
CA ILE A 31 9.50 8.37 14.09
C ILE A 31 10.04 9.79 14.36
N SER A 32 9.41 10.56 15.25
CA SER A 32 9.93 11.86 15.66
C SER A 32 11.21 11.74 16.48
N SER A 33 11.38 10.61 17.19
CA SER A 33 12.52 10.34 18.06
C SER A 33 13.57 9.43 17.44
N ARG A 34 13.28 8.80 16.28
CA ARG A 34 14.11 7.78 15.65
C ARG A 34 14.02 7.83 14.12
N PRO A 35 15.11 7.62 13.37
CA PRO A 35 15.05 7.50 11.92
C PRO A 35 14.12 6.35 11.50
N PRO A 36 13.05 6.61 10.73
CA PRO A 36 12.16 5.55 10.27
C PRO A 36 12.86 4.68 9.23
N THR A 37 12.50 3.39 9.21
CA THR A 37 12.87 2.48 8.12
C THR A 37 11.76 2.44 7.07
N ALA A 38 12.10 2.08 5.82
CA ALA A 38 11.10 1.84 4.78
C ALA A 38 10.04 0.81 5.21
N TYR A 39 10.46 -0.21 5.96
CA TYR A 39 9.56 -1.23 6.49
C TYR A 39 8.52 -0.68 7.46
N LEU A 40 8.91 0.29 8.30
CA LEU A 40 8.00 0.92 9.25
C LEU A 40 6.89 1.70 8.51
N HIS A 41 7.27 2.47 7.48
CA HIS A 41 6.32 3.14 6.59
C HIS A 41 5.38 2.15 5.89
N LEU A 42 5.92 1.05 5.35
CA LEU A 42 5.11 0.00 4.72
C LEU A 42 4.07 -0.58 5.67
N THR A 43 4.44 -0.82 6.93
CA THR A 43 3.50 -1.38 7.91
C THR A 43 2.33 -0.43 8.18
N LEU A 44 2.59 0.89 8.21
CA LEU A 44 1.55 1.91 8.31
C LEU A 44 0.62 1.87 7.09
N ILE A 45 1.18 1.82 5.88
CA ILE A 45 0.42 1.82 4.62
C ILE A 45 -0.44 0.56 4.50
N GLU A 46 0.13 -0.62 4.75
CA GLU A 46 -0.59 -1.90 4.74
C GLU A 46 -1.74 -1.90 5.75
N GLY A 47 -1.47 -1.43 6.98
CA GLY A 47 -2.48 -1.30 8.02
C GLY A 47 -3.59 -0.33 7.64
N ALA A 48 -3.25 0.83 7.07
CA ALA A 48 -4.23 1.82 6.63
C ALA A 48 -5.17 1.29 5.52
N MET A 49 -4.71 0.35 4.70
CA MET A 49 -5.55 -0.28 3.67
C MET A 49 -6.49 -1.37 4.21
N VAL A 50 -6.37 -1.77 5.49
CA VAL A 50 -7.28 -2.76 6.09
C VAL A 50 -8.72 -2.25 6.02
N GLY A 51 -9.61 -3.10 5.51
CA GLY A 51 -11.04 -2.78 5.35
C GLY A 51 -11.34 -1.77 4.23
N TYR A 52 -10.33 -1.26 3.51
CA TYR A 52 -10.47 -0.32 2.39
C TYR A 52 -11.38 0.88 2.71
N THR A 53 -11.29 1.43 3.92
CA THR A 53 -12.07 2.61 4.30
C THR A 53 -11.58 3.85 3.53
N PRO A 54 -12.44 4.83 3.19
CA PRO A 54 -11.99 6.02 2.47
C PRO A 54 -10.84 6.76 3.18
N ARG A 55 -10.94 6.89 4.51
CA ARG A 55 -9.92 7.50 5.35
C ARG A 55 -8.61 6.70 5.35
N GLY A 56 -8.70 5.38 5.46
CA GLY A 56 -7.54 4.49 5.45
C GLY A 56 -6.81 4.49 4.10
N MET A 57 -7.55 4.44 2.99
CA MET A 57 -6.98 4.52 1.64
C MET A 57 -6.30 5.86 1.37
N GLN A 58 -6.90 6.97 1.84
CA GLN A 58 -6.26 8.29 1.77
C GLN A 58 -4.94 8.31 2.55
N LEU A 59 -4.95 7.82 3.79
CA LEU A 59 -3.76 7.74 4.62
C LEU A 59 -2.66 6.87 3.99
N ALA A 60 -3.04 5.74 3.40
CA ALA A 60 -2.12 4.86 2.68
C ALA A 60 -1.45 5.59 1.52
N GLN A 61 -2.21 6.30 0.70
CA GLN A 61 -1.70 7.10 -0.42
C GLN A 61 -0.74 8.20 0.07
N GLU A 62 -1.16 9.03 1.02
CA GLU A 62 -0.34 10.13 1.55
C GLU A 62 0.96 9.61 2.18
N SER A 63 0.90 8.48 2.87
CA SER A 63 2.06 7.86 3.52
C SER A 63 3.05 7.30 2.49
N LEU A 64 2.54 6.73 1.40
CA LEU A 64 3.35 6.22 0.29
C LEU A 64 4.05 7.36 -0.48
N GLU A 65 3.36 8.48 -0.70
CA GLU A 65 3.95 9.70 -1.27
C GLU A 65 5.04 10.28 -0.38
N LYS A 66 4.76 10.42 0.93
CA LYS A 66 5.75 10.89 1.93
C LYS A 66 6.98 9.98 1.98
N MET A 67 6.79 8.66 1.91
CA MET A 67 7.88 7.68 1.89
C MET A 67 8.76 7.88 0.65
N ASN A 68 8.16 7.99 -0.54
CA ASN A 68 8.88 8.20 -1.79
C ASN A 68 9.62 9.56 -1.81
N ALA A 69 8.98 10.63 -1.34
CA ALA A 69 9.58 11.98 -1.25
C ALA A 69 10.80 12.02 -0.31
N ARG A 70 10.87 11.12 0.66
CA ARG A 70 12.03 10.96 1.57
C ARG A 70 13.12 10.03 1.02
N GLY A 71 12.97 9.52 -0.21
CA GLY A 71 13.95 8.64 -0.85
C GLY A 71 13.91 7.19 -0.36
N PHE A 72 12.82 6.76 0.28
CA PHE A 72 12.63 5.36 0.62
C PHE A 72 11.97 4.63 -0.57
N PHE A 73 12.71 3.71 -1.18
CA PHE A 73 12.25 2.98 -2.37
C PHE A 73 11.73 1.59 -2.03
N LEU A 74 10.75 1.13 -2.82
CA LEU A 74 10.22 -0.23 -2.73
C LEU A 74 11.22 -1.21 -3.35
N ASN A 75 11.55 -2.27 -2.63
CA ASN A 75 12.21 -3.43 -3.25
C ASN A 75 11.15 -4.36 -3.89
N PRO A 76 11.55 -5.37 -4.70
CA PRO A 76 10.60 -6.22 -5.40
C PRO A 76 9.57 -6.91 -4.51
N LYS A 77 9.98 -7.39 -3.32
CA LYS A 77 9.05 -8.02 -2.36
C LYS A 77 8.06 -7.00 -1.81
N MET A 78 8.57 -5.89 -1.26
CA MET A 78 7.75 -4.83 -0.67
C MET A 78 6.75 -4.28 -1.68
N GLY A 79 7.19 -4.02 -2.90
CA GLY A 79 6.35 -3.56 -3.99
C GLY A 79 5.25 -4.56 -4.36
N SER A 80 5.60 -5.84 -4.46
CA SER A 80 4.64 -6.90 -4.80
C SER A 80 3.58 -7.08 -3.73
N ASP A 81 3.98 -7.15 -2.47
CA ASP A 81 3.07 -7.29 -1.33
C ASP A 81 2.11 -6.09 -1.25
N LEU A 82 2.65 -4.88 -1.42
CA LEU A 82 1.87 -3.65 -1.35
C LEU A 82 0.91 -3.52 -2.54
N LEU A 83 1.35 -3.88 -3.75
CA LEU A 83 0.51 -3.87 -4.95
C LEU A 83 -0.63 -4.87 -4.80
N LEU A 84 -0.35 -6.08 -4.29
CA LEU A 84 -1.35 -7.11 -4.05
C LEU A 84 -2.40 -6.63 -3.04
N ALA A 85 -1.96 -6.00 -1.93
CA ALA A 85 -2.86 -5.44 -0.94
C ALA A 85 -3.73 -4.31 -1.52
N ALA A 86 -3.13 -3.34 -2.21
CA ALA A 86 -3.85 -2.22 -2.79
C ALA A 86 -4.85 -2.66 -3.89
N ALA A 87 -4.49 -3.68 -4.68
CA ALA A 87 -5.38 -4.26 -5.69
C ALA A 87 -6.62 -4.94 -5.09
N GLY A 88 -6.66 -5.22 -3.80
CA GLY A 88 -7.86 -5.76 -3.16
C GLY A 88 -8.99 -4.73 -2.98
N GLU A 89 -8.75 -3.43 -3.20
CA GLU A 89 -9.77 -2.39 -3.09
C GLU A 89 -10.86 -2.58 -4.15
N LYS A 90 -12.10 -2.89 -3.75
CA LYS A 90 -13.20 -3.13 -4.72
C LYS A 90 -14.03 -1.91 -5.07
N MET A 91 -14.17 -0.94 -4.17
CA MET A 91 -15.10 0.19 -4.34
C MET A 91 -14.43 1.52 -4.72
N GLY A 92 -13.09 1.57 -4.75
CA GLY A 92 -12.34 2.79 -5.06
C GLY A 92 -11.71 2.82 -6.45
N GLY A 93 -11.11 3.97 -6.75
CA GLY A 93 -10.52 4.30 -8.06
C GLY A 93 -9.14 3.68 -8.32
N TYR A 94 -8.65 2.80 -7.45
CA TYR A 94 -7.31 2.21 -7.58
C TYR A 94 -6.17 3.22 -7.55
N THR A 95 -6.37 4.40 -6.97
CA THR A 95 -5.34 5.43 -6.87
C THR A 95 -4.05 4.89 -6.26
N THR A 96 -4.16 4.20 -5.11
CA THR A 96 -3.01 3.60 -4.42
C THR A 96 -2.37 2.47 -5.22
N ALA A 97 -3.17 1.55 -5.78
CA ALA A 97 -2.65 0.44 -6.58
C ALA A 97 -1.92 0.93 -7.85
N ASN A 98 -2.50 1.92 -8.54
CA ASN A 98 -1.90 2.58 -9.70
C ASN A 98 -0.59 3.27 -9.33
N TYR A 99 -0.55 3.97 -8.20
CA TYR A 99 0.65 4.65 -7.74
C TYR A 99 1.77 3.66 -7.39
N VAL A 100 1.46 2.56 -6.69
CA VAL A 100 2.43 1.48 -6.41
C VAL A 100 2.96 0.89 -7.71
N TRP A 101 2.09 0.60 -8.68
CA TRP A 101 2.49 0.10 -9.99
C TRP A 101 3.47 1.06 -10.67
N ASP A 102 3.13 2.35 -10.76
CA ASP A 102 3.95 3.36 -11.41
C ASP A 102 5.32 3.52 -10.73
N LEU A 103 5.39 3.44 -9.38
CA LEU A 103 6.65 3.42 -8.65
C LEU A 103 7.52 2.22 -9.06
N LEU A 104 6.96 1.02 -9.11
CA LEU A 104 7.72 -0.18 -9.49
C LEU A 104 8.25 -0.09 -10.92
N GLN A 105 7.42 0.41 -11.85
CA GLN A 105 7.83 0.63 -13.24
C GLN A 105 8.95 1.67 -13.35
N SER A 106 8.87 2.78 -12.61
CA SER A 106 9.90 3.83 -12.62
C SER A 106 11.28 3.32 -12.18
N HIS A 107 11.31 2.30 -11.31
CA HIS A 107 12.52 1.63 -10.84
C HIS A 107 12.86 0.35 -11.60
N LYS A 108 12.14 0.03 -12.68
CA LYS A 108 12.33 -1.19 -13.49
C LYS A 108 12.21 -2.48 -12.66
N ILE A 109 11.31 -2.47 -11.68
CA ILE A 109 11.02 -3.61 -10.82
C ILE A 109 9.83 -4.38 -11.40
N THR A 110 10.04 -5.65 -11.70
CA THR A 110 8.96 -6.58 -12.06
C THR A 110 8.30 -7.11 -10.79
N PRO A 111 7.01 -6.84 -10.54
CA PRO A 111 6.30 -7.40 -9.40
C PRO A 111 6.09 -8.91 -9.57
N TRP A 112 5.85 -9.61 -8.47
CA TRP A 112 5.53 -11.03 -8.52
C TRP A 112 4.18 -11.29 -9.16
N LEU A 113 4.08 -12.43 -9.87
CA LEU A 113 2.91 -12.80 -10.65
C LEU A 113 1.56 -12.67 -9.91
N PRO A 114 1.42 -13.06 -8.62
CA PRO A 114 0.15 -12.87 -7.91
C PRO A 114 -0.30 -11.41 -7.82
N ALA A 115 0.64 -10.49 -7.60
CA ALA A 115 0.36 -9.06 -7.51
C ALA A 115 0.00 -8.48 -8.88
N VAL A 116 0.74 -8.87 -9.93
CA VAL A 116 0.44 -8.48 -11.32
C VAL A 116 -0.95 -8.94 -11.72
N LYS A 117 -1.30 -10.20 -11.43
CA LYS A 117 -2.61 -10.78 -11.75
C LYS A 117 -3.74 -10.05 -11.03
N ALA A 118 -3.62 -9.85 -9.72
CA ALA A 118 -4.65 -9.15 -8.94
C ALA A 118 -4.87 -7.72 -9.45
N PHE A 119 -3.79 -7.00 -9.75
CA PHE A 119 -3.87 -5.66 -10.32
C PHE A 119 -4.52 -5.66 -11.70
N TYR A 120 -4.13 -6.59 -12.58
CA TYR A 120 -4.69 -6.74 -13.92
C TYR A 120 -6.20 -7.04 -13.92
N GLU A 121 -6.62 -8.02 -13.11
CA GLU A 121 -8.02 -8.41 -12.97
C GLU A 121 -8.85 -7.25 -12.43
N GLY A 122 -8.32 -6.57 -11.41
CA GLY A 122 -8.94 -5.39 -10.85
C GLY A 122 -9.08 -4.22 -11.82
N LEU A 123 -8.09 -4.00 -12.68
CA LEU A 123 -8.18 -3.00 -13.75
C LEU A 123 -9.29 -3.37 -14.73
N LYS A 124 -9.40 -4.64 -15.13
CA LYS A 124 -10.45 -5.13 -16.04
C LYS A 124 -11.87 -5.04 -15.50
N GLU A 125 -12.04 -5.23 -14.18
CA GLU A 125 -13.35 -5.09 -13.53
C GLU A 125 -13.88 -3.65 -13.58
N ARG A 126 -13.01 -2.68 -13.89
CA ARG A 126 -13.37 -1.26 -13.98
C ARG A 126 -13.61 -0.89 -15.45
N GLU A 127 -14.57 0.00 -15.69
CA GLU A 127 -14.86 0.59 -17.01
C GLU A 127 -13.76 1.56 -17.47
N ILE A 128 -12.49 1.15 -17.38
CA ILE A 128 -11.38 1.89 -17.95
C ILE A 128 -11.27 1.59 -19.44
N PRO A 129 -10.97 2.61 -20.26
CA PRO A 129 -10.72 2.42 -21.68
C PRO A 129 -9.66 1.34 -21.94
N SER A 130 -9.92 0.43 -22.89
CA SER A 130 -9.06 -0.73 -23.15
C SER A 130 -7.67 -0.36 -23.67
N ASP A 131 -7.49 0.88 -24.14
CA ASP A 131 -6.25 1.51 -24.56
C ASP A 131 -5.46 2.16 -23.40
N ASN A 132 -5.93 2.02 -22.16
CA ASN A 132 -5.21 2.51 -21.00
C ASN A 132 -3.78 1.94 -20.98
N PRO A 133 -2.72 2.77 -20.95
CA PRO A 133 -1.34 2.33 -20.99
C PRO A 133 -0.99 1.30 -19.92
N ARG A 134 -1.63 1.35 -18.73
CA ARG A 134 -1.43 0.38 -17.66
C ARG A 134 -1.97 -1.00 -18.03
N LEU A 135 -3.15 -1.10 -18.62
CA LEU A 135 -3.73 -2.39 -19.06
C LEU A 135 -2.84 -3.08 -20.09
N VAL A 136 -2.29 -2.31 -21.04
CA VAL A 136 -1.40 -2.84 -22.08
C VAL A 136 -0.06 -3.30 -21.50
N LEU A 137 0.53 -2.51 -20.60
CA LEU A 137 1.82 -2.82 -19.99
C LEU A 137 1.72 -4.03 -19.05
N VAL A 138 0.69 -4.06 -18.20
CA VAL A 138 0.46 -5.16 -17.26
C VAL A 138 0.21 -6.47 -18.01
N GLY A 139 -0.59 -6.47 -19.09
CA GLY A 139 -0.89 -7.68 -19.86
C GLY A 139 0.31 -8.31 -20.59
N ARG A 140 1.46 -7.62 -20.64
CA ARG A 140 2.70 -8.11 -21.26
C ARG A 140 3.75 -8.54 -20.23
N THR A 141 3.48 -8.30 -18.95
CA THR A 141 4.40 -8.55 -17.83
C THR A 141 4.11 -9.91 -17.20
#